data_AF-A0A5E4N9F0-F1
#
_entry.id   AF-A0A5E4N9F0-F1
#
_cell.length_a   1.000
_cell.length_b   1.000
_cell.length_c   1.000
_cell.angle_alpha   90.00
_cell.angle_beta   90.00
_cell.angle_gamma   90.00
#
_symmetry.space_group_name_H-M   'P 1'
#
loop_
_entity.id
_entity.type
_entity.pdbx_description
1 polymer ?
#
loop_
_entity_poly.entity_id
_entity_poly.type
_entity_poly.pdbx_seq_one_letter_code
_entity_poly.pdbx_strand_id
1 'polypeptide(L)'
;MNNNYFCNGPKESEVNLVSQMENCGLFKDILGARNIVAHHAQSLIYNVNNNAVEGFNSVVAKYGIENEPMAKKDFEKKFDFKIEPAGLFIHTKLNYLAASPDGLIGKDAIVEIKCPQSFVVDKILRDNEFWKNNIEPQCTKLYMESLVREL
;
A
#
# COMPACT_ATOMS: atom_id res chain seq x y z
N MET A 1 30.80 23.53 16.98
CA MET A 1 30.05 22.35 16.51
C MET A 1 30.01 21.36 17.67
N ASN A 2 28.83 21.00 18.17
CA ASN A 2 28.70 20.09 19.32
C ASN A 2 29.06 18.67 18.88
N ASN A 3 30.18 18.12 19.37
CA ASN A 3 30.63 16.74 19.09
C ASN A 3 29.79 15.66 19.82
N ASN A 4 28.62 16.01 20.36
CA ASN A 4 27.78 15.14 21.18
C ASN A 4 27.06 14.03 20.40
N TYR A 5 27.28 13.91 19.09
CA TYR A 5 26.70 12.82 18.30
C TYR A 5 27.44 11.49 18.51
N PHE A 6 28.75 11.55 18.75
CA PHE A 6 29.58 10.34 18.86
C PHE A 6 29.49 9.75 20.28
N CYS A 7 29.35 8.43 20.36
CA CYS A 7 29.34 7.71 21.62
C CYS A 7 30.73 7.79 22.29
N ASN A 8 30.77 8.25 23.55
CA ASN A 8 32.00 8.41 24.33
C ASN A 8 32.38 7.15 25.14
N GLY A 9 31.82 5.99 24.79
CA GLY A 9 31.99 4.74 25.51
C GLY A 9 30.78 4.33 26.35
N PRO A 10 30.87 3.20 27.07
CA PRO A 10 29.78 2.67 27.89
C PRO A 10 29.40 3.67 28.99
N LYS A 11 28.10 3.90 29.18
CA LYS A 11 27.62 4.75 30.28
C LYS A 11 27.62 3.95 31.57
N GLU A 12 28.04 4.56 32.67
CA GLU A 12 27.88 3.96 34.00
C GLU A 12 26.41 3.60 34.21
N SER A 13 26.14 2.38 34.68
CA SER A 13 24.81 1.74 34.87
C SER A 13 24.11 1.16 33.63
N GLU A 14 24.70 1.18 32.44
CA GLU A 14 24.09 0.59 31.25
C GLU A 14 24.28 -0.94 31.20
N VAL A 15 23.18 -1.70 31.13
CA VAL A 15 23.20 -3.16 31.05
C VAL A 15 23.34 -3.58 29.60
N ASN A 16 24.31 -4.46 29.30
CA ASN A 16 24.46 -5.03 27.96
C ASN A 16 23.38 -6.11 27.72
N LEU A 17 22.40 -5.79 26.87
CA LEU A 17 21.29 -6.69 26.53
C LEU A 17 21.54 -7.50 25.24
N VAL A 18 22.70 -7.37 24.60
CA VAL A 18 22.98 -8.02 23.30
C VAL A 18 22.76 -9.52 23.38
N SER A 19 23.28 -10.18 24.41
CA SER A 19 23.12 -11.64 24.58
C SER A 19 21.66 -12.06 24.77
N GLN A 20 20.83 -11.22 25.41
CA GLN A 20 19.40 -11.50 25.56
C GLN A 20 18.66 -11.36 24.23
N MET A 21 19.04 -10.35 23.43
CA MET A 21 18.50 -10.12 22.09
C MET A 21 18.90 -11.22 21.10
N GLU A 22 20.11 -11.76 21.23
CA GLU A 22 20.58 -12.91 20.45
C GLU A 22 19.74 -14.15 20.77
N ASN A 23 19.48 -14.40 22.07
CA ASN A 23 18.72 -15.56 22.52
C ASN A 23 17.24 -15.51 22.12
N CYS A 24 16.63 -14.31 22.04
CA CYS A 24 15.23 -14.16 21.60
C CYS A 24 15.07 -13.99 20.09
N GLY A 25 16.16 -14.04 19.31
CA GLY A 25 16.15 -13.90 17.85
C GLY A 25 16.03 -12.47 17.33
N LEU A 26 15.64 -11.50 18.17
CA LEU A 26 15.51 -10.09 17.81
C LEU A 26 16.81 -9.51 17.23
N PHE A 27 17.96 -9.95 17.73
CA PHE A 27 19.25 -9.49 17.20
C PHE A 27 19.45 -9.89 15.73
N LYS A 28 18.96 -11.07 15.33
CA LYS A 28 19.00 -11.54 13.95
C LYS A 28 18.13 -10.69 13.03
N ASP A 29 16.94 -10.31 13.49
CA ASP A 29 16.04 -9.44 12.73
C ASP A 29 16.63 -8.03 12.55
N ILE A 30 17.23 -7.48 13.62
CA ILE A 30 17.94 -6.21 13.57
C ILE A 30 19.14 -6.28 12.61
N LEU A 31 19.92 -7.36 12.65
CA LEU A 31 21.02 -7.59 11.70
C LEU A 31 20.52 -7.69 10.27
N GLY A 32 19.38 -8.33 10.04
CA GLY A 32 18.73 -8.42 8.73
C GLY A 32 18.36 -7.03 8.19
N ALA A 33 17.64 -6.24 8.98
CA ALA A 33 17.27 -4.87 8.62
C ALA A 33 18.50 -3.99 8.37
N ARG A 34 19.52 -4.08 9.24
CA ARG A 34 20.79 -3.37 9.09
C ARG A 34 21.48 -3.71 7.77
N ASN A 35 21.55 -4.99 7.41
CA ASN A 35 22.24 -5.43 6.20
C ASN A 35 21.54 -4.89 4.95
N ILE A 36 20.20 -4.82 4.95
CA ILE A 36 19.42 -4.21 3.86
C ILE A 36 19.76 -2.72 3.75
N VAL A 37 19.69 -1.99 4.85
CA VAL A 37 19.99 -0.54 4.85
C VAL A 37 21.44 -0.27 4.42
N ALA A 38 22.40 -1.05 4.91
CA ALA A 38 23.81 -0.92 4.56
C ALA A 38 24.06 -1.23 3.08
N HIS A 39 23.44 -2.28 2.53
CA HIS A 39 23.54 -2.63 1.12
C HIS A 39 23.03 -1.50 0.22
N HIS A 40 21.98 -0.80 0.67
CA HIS A 40 21.33 0.26 -0.08
C HIS A 40 21.84 1.68 0.28
N ALA A 41 22.77 1.81 1.22
CA ALA A 41 23.20 3.10 1.79
C ALA A 41 23.74 4.07 0.74
N GLN A 42 24.53 3.59 -0.22
CA GLN A 42 25.06 4.42 -1.30
C GLN A 42 23.94 5.08 -2.09
N SER A 43 22.92 4.31 -2.46
CA SER A 43 21.78 4.80 -3.22
C SER A 43 20.86 5.72 -2.41
N LEU A 44 20.70 5.49 -1.09
CA LEU A 44 19.99 6.43 -0.18
C LEU A 44 20.69 7.79 -0.16
N ILE A 45 22.02 7.80 -0.06
CA ILE A 45 22.84 9.02 0.00
C ILE A 45 22.73 9.82 -1.30
N TYR A 46 22.70 9.13 -2.45
CA TYR A 46 22.60 9.77 -3.76
C TYR A 46 21.16 10.02 -4.23
N ASN A 47 20.16 9.77 -3.38
CA ASN A 47 18.73 9.89 -3.70
C ASN A 47 18.35 9.16 -5.01
N VAL A 48 19.04 8.07 -5.30
CA VAL A 48 18.69 7.14 -6.37
C VAL A 48 17.90 6.01 -5.71
N ASN A 49 16.63 5.89 -6.11
CA ASN A 49 15.68 4.89 -5.65
C ASN A 49 16.30 3.49 -5.55
N ASN A 50 16.37 2.95 -4.34
CA ASN A 50 17.05 1.67 -4.06
C ASN A 50 16.15 0.63 -3.43
N ASN A 51 14.86 0.84 -3.53
CA ASN A 51 13.96 0.06 -2.74
C ASN A 51 13.85 -1.31 -3.42
N ALA A 52 14.01 -2.40 -2.68
CA ALA A 52 13.64 -3.74 -3.16
C ALA A 52 12.20 -3.77 -3.72
N VAL A 53 11.36 -2.81 -3.28
CA VAL A 53 10.05 -2.46 -3.85
C VAL A 53 10.10 -2.13 -5.36
N GLU A 54 11.17 -1.52 -5.89
CA GLU A 54 11.34 -1.36 -7.34
C GLU A 54 11.69 -2.68 -8.05
N GLY A 55 12.34 -3.61 -7.36
CA GLY A 55 12.46 -5.00 -7.85
C GLY A 55 11.10 -5.70 -7.94
N PHE A 56 10.15 -5.32 -7.10
CA PHE A 56 8.74 -5.72 -7.15
C PHE A 56 7.85 -4.77 -7.97
N ASN A 57 8.38 -3.65 -8.50
CA ASN A 57 7.73 -2.82 -9.51
C ASN A 57 7.76 -3.60 -10.83
N SER A 58 7.00 -4.69 -10.87
CA SER A 58 6.63 -5.36 -12.09
C SER A 58 6.15 -4.31 -13.08
N VAL A 59 6.47 -4.51 -14.35
CA VAL A 59 6.08 -3.63 -15.46
C VAL A 59 4.58 -3.25 -15.37
N VAL A 60 3.75 -4.16 -14.86
CA VAL A 60 2.32 -3.99 -14.61
C VAL A 60 2.01 -2.92 -13.55
N ALA A 61 2.69 -2.92 -12.41
CA ALA A 61 2.46 -1.93 -11.34
C ALA A 61 2.87 -0.52 -11.80
N LYS A 62 4.01 -0.42 -12.49
CA LYS A 62 4.49 0.84 -13.07
C LYS A 62 3.51 1.36 -14.13
N TYR A 63 3.05 0.48 -15.02
CA TYR A 63 2.03 0.81 -16.01
C TYR A 63 0.76 1.34 -15.36
N GLY A 64 0.30 0.70 -14.26
CA GLY A 64 -0.85 1.16 -13.49
C GLY A 64 -0.71 2.60 -13.01
N ILE A 65 0.40 2.89 -12.32
CA ILE A 65 0.72 4.22 -11.78
C ILE A 65 0.79 5.29 -12.88
N GLU A 66 1.44 4.98 -14.00
CA GLU A 66 1.61 5.94 -15.10
C GLU A 66 0.30 6.25 -15.84
N ASN A 67 -0.62 5.28 -15.93
CA ASN A 67 -1.84 5.42 -16.73
C ASN A 67 -3.06 5.87 -15.92
N GLU A 68 -3.05 5.71 -14.58
CA GLU A 68 -4.14 6.13 -13.72
C GLU A 68 -4.57 7.60 -13.93
N PRO A 69 -3.65 8.59 -14.05
CA PRO A 69 -4.04 9.98 -14.29
C PRO A 69 -4.76 10.20 -15.63
N MET A 70 -4.41 9.42 -16.65
CA MET A 70 -5.07 9.48 -17.96
C MET A 70 -6.46 8.85 -17.89
N ALA A 71 -6.58 7.71 -17.21
CA ALA A 71 -7.87 7.05 -16.98
C ALA A 71 -8.84 7.93 -16.17
N LYS A 72 -8.35 8.68 -15.17
CA LYS A 72 -9.14 9.71 -14.45
C LYS A 72 -9.71 10.72 -15.42
N LYS A 73 -8.86 11.37 -16.22
CA LYS A 73 -9.27 12.40 -17.19
C LYS A 73 -10.27 11.87 -18.23
N ASP A 74 -10.06 10.65 -18.72
CA ASP A 74 -10.97 10.03 -19.68
C ASP A 74 -12.33 9.72 -19.06
N PHE A 75 -12.35 9.25 -17.81
CA PHE A 75 -13.59 9.04 -17.05
C PHE A 75 -14.34 10.36 -16.83
N GLU A 76 -13.65 11.39 -16.34
CA GLU A 76 -14.22 12.73 -16.11
C GLU A 76 -14.87 13.26 -17.39
N LYS A 77 -14.15 13.21 -18.51
CA LYS A 77 -14.63 13.70 -19.80
C LYS A 77 -15.81 12.89 -20.34
N LYS A 78 -15.79 11.56 -20.17
CA LYS A 78 -16.80 10.66 -20.72
C LYS A 78 -18.14 10.76 -19.99
N PHE A 79 -18.10 10.91 -18.67
CA PHE A 79 -19.29 10.90 -17.82
C PHE A 79 -19.67 12.28 -17.28
N ASP A 80 -18.91 13.32 -17.65
CA ASP A 80 -19.10 14.71 -17.19
C ASP A 80 -19.11 14.82 -15.66
N PHE A 81 -18.23 14.05 -15.02
CA PHE A 81 -17.99 14.12 -13.58
C PHE A 81 -16.63 14.74 -13.31
N LYS A 82 -16.52 15.40 -12.16
CA LYS A 82 -15.25 15.86 -11.63
C LYS A 82 -14.79 14.91 -10.52
N ILE A 83 -13.56 14.43 -10.63
CA ILE A 83 -12.92 13.60 -9.61
C ILE A 83 -12.05 14.52 -8.74
N GLU A 84 -12.39 14.64 -7.47
CA GLU A 84 -11.56 15.35 -6.49
C GLU A 84 -10.51 14.40 -5.89
N PRO A 85 -9.29 14.88 -5.61
CA PRO A 85 -8.26 14.07 -4.98
C PRO A 85 -8.69 13.62 -3.58
N ALA A 86 -8.40 12.37 -3.24
CA ALA A 86 -8.64 11.81 -1.91
C ALA A 86 -7.33 11.70 -1.13
N GLY A 87 -7.43 11.91 0.19
CA GLY A 87 -6.37 11.58 1.15
C GLY A 87 -6.66 10.27 1.87
N LEU A 88 -6.07 10.12 3.05
CA LEU A 88 -6.36 8.99 3.94
C LEU A 88 -7.57 9.30 4.84
N PHE A 89 -8.57 8.42 4.81
CA PHE A 89 -9.75 8.49 5.64
C PHE A 89 -9.67 7.42 6.74
N ILE A 90 -9.68 7.83 8.00
CA ILE A 90 -9.64 6.92 9.15
C ILE A 90 -11.07 6.64 9.61
N HIS A 91 -11.39 5.38 9.91
CA HIS A 91 -12.72 5.00 10.38
C HIS A 91 -12.98 5.56 11.79
N THR A 92 -14.08 6.30 11.96
CA THR A 92 -14.37 7.11 13.17
C THR A 92 -14.51 6.31 14.47
N LYS A 93 -14.85 5.02 14.38
CA LYS A 93 -14.99 4.13 15.56
C LYS A 93 -13.84 3.13 15.70
N LEU A 94 -13.15 2.83 14.60
CA LEU A 94 -12.16 1.76 14.51
C LEU A 94 -10.89 2.39 13.96
N ASN A 95 -10.15 3.08 14.82
CA ASN A 95 -9.03 3.95 14.40
C ASN A 95 -7.88 3.21 13.73
N TYR A 96 -7.87 1.88 13.78
CA TYR A 96 -6.91 1.02 13.09
C TYR A 96 -7.32 0.70 11.63
N LEU A 97 -8.54 1.07 11.20
CA LEU A 97 -8.99 0.97 9.82
C LEU A 97 -8.88 2.32 9.12
N ALA A 98 -8.36 2.30 7.90
CA ALA A 98 -8.30 3.48 7.04
C ALA A 98 -8.41 3.09 5.56
N ALA A 99 -8.87 4.02 4.73
CA ALA A 99 -8.97 3.85 3.28
C ALA A 99 -8.47 5.11 2.57
N SER A 100 -7.90 4.94 1.38
CA SER A 100 -7.45 6.02 0.50
C SER A 100 -7.98 5.75 -0.91
N PRO A 101 -9.20 6.18 -1.24
CA PRO A 101 -9.75 5.96 -2.56
C PRO A 101 -8.97 6.75 -3.63
N ASP A 102 -9.03 6.32 -4.88
CA ASP A 102 -8.32 7.01 -5.97
C ASP A 102 -8.93 8.40 -6.27
N GLY A 103 -10.18 8.62 -5.91
CA GLY A 103 -10.80 9.93 -5.91
C GLY A 103 -12.24 9.95 -5.39
N LEU A 104 -12.77 11.15 -5.23
CA LEU A 104 -14.13 11.40 -4.76
C LEU A 104 -14.97 12.03 -5.86
N ILE A 105 -16.24 11.65 -5.95
CA ILE A 105 -17.20 12.21 -6.89
C ILE A 105 -18.41 12.74 -6.12
N GLY A 106 -18.62 14.05 -6.17
CA GLY A 106 -19.73 14.69 -5.48
C GLY A 106 -19.66 14.46 -3.96
N LYS A 107 -20.80 14.07 -3.36
CA LYS A 107 -20.92 13.89 -1.90
C LYS A 107 -20.85 12.44 -1.44
N ASP A 108 -21.32 11.50 -2.28
CA ASP A 108 -21.67 10.14 -1.84
C ASP A 108 -21.03 9.04 -2.70
N ALA A 109 -20.06 9.37 -3.55
CA ALA A 109 -19.41 8.41 -4.43
C ALA A 109 -17.88 8.52 -4.39
N ILE A 110 -17.24 7.36 -4.58
CA ILE A 110 -15.79 7.24 -4.74
C ILE A 110 -15.48 6.62 -6.10
N VAL A 111 -14.26 6.80 -6.59
CA VAL A 111 -13.73 6.11 -7.75
C VAL A 111 -12.52 5.27 -7.35
N GLU A 112 -12.47 4.06 -7.89
CA GLU A 112 -11.34 3.14 -7.81
C GLU A 112 -10.96 2.79 -9.25
N ILE A 113 -9.72 3.05 -9.63
CA ILE A 113 -9.22 2.93 -10.99
C ILE A 113 -8.23 1.79 -11.06
N LYS A 114 -8.39 0.98 -12.09
CA LYS A 114 -7.43 -0.06 -12.44
C LYS A 114 -7.00 0.15 -13.88
N CYS A 115 -5.68 0.23 -14.07
CA CYS A 115 -5.03 0.37 -15.37
C CYS A 115 -4.17 -0.86 -15.64
N PRO A 116 -4.77 -1.97 -16.04
CA PRO A 116 -4.06 -3.23 -16.18
C PRO A 116 -3.48 -3.39 -17.61
N GLN A 117 -2.24 -3.89 -17.71
CA GLN A 117 -1.41 -3.74 -18.93
C GLN A 117 -1.88 -4.56 -20.14
N SER A 118 -2.52 -5.70 -19.94
CA SER A 118 -2.92 -6.62 -21.02
C SER A 118 -4.34 -7.15 -20.80
N PHE A 119 -5.30 -6.69 -21.61
CA PHE A 119 -6.69 -7.17 -21.62
C PHE A 119 -7.05 -7.67 -23.01
N VAL A 120 -7.64 -8.85 -23.05
CA VAL A 120 -8.61 -9.18 -24.09
C VAL A 120 -9.94 -8.69 -23.55
N VAL A 121 -10.52 -7.67 -24.20
CA VAL A 121 -11.82 -7.13 -23.80
C VAL A 121 -12.91 -7.91 -24.54
N ASP A 122 -13.43 -8.95 -23.92
CA ASP A 122 -14.70 -9.53 -24.32
C ASP A 122 -15.83 -8.69 -23.70
N LYS A 123 -16.58 -7.99 -24.55
CA LYS A 123 -17.81 -7.31 -24.13
C LYS A 123 -18.88 -8.34 -23.82
N ILE A 124 -18.91 -8.81 -22.59
CA ILE A 124 -20.02 -9.60 -22.07
C ILE A 124 -21.12 -8.60 -21.67
N LEU A 125 -22.31 -8.72 -22.26
CA LEU A 125 -23.46 -7.92 -21.82
C LEU A 125 -23.76 -8.26 -20.37
N ARG A 126 -23.96 -7.23 -19.53
CA ARG A 126 -24.30 -7.43 -18.12
C ARG A 126 -25.68 -8.09 -18.03
N ASP A 127 -25.70 -9.37 -17.69
CA ASP A 127 -26.91 -10.09 -17.35
C ASP A 127 -27.27 -9.80 -15.88
N ASN A 128 -28.19 -8.88 -15.68
CA ASN A 128 -28.62 -8.48 -14.33
C ASN A 128 -29.20 -9.64 -13.52
N GLU A 129 -29.81 -10.63 -14.18
CA GLU A 129 -30.39 -11.79 -13.51
C GLU A 129 -29.29 -12.76 -13.07
N PHE A 130 -28.30 -13.01 -13.93
CA PHE A 130 -27.11 -13.77 -13.55
C PHE A 130 -26.37 -13.12 -12.37
N TRP A 131 -26.12 -11.81 -12.43
CA TRP A 131 -25.41 -11.08 -11.39
C TRP A 131 -26.12 -11.16 -10.04
N LYS A 132 -27.44 -10.86 -10.00
CA LYS A 132 -28.23 -10.90 -8.77
C LYS A 132 -28.33 -12.30 -8.18
N ASN A 133 -28.53 -13.31 -9.03
CA ASN A 133 -28.85 -14.65 -8.55
C ASN A 133 -27.60 -15.50 -8.29
N ASN A 134 -26.47 -15.20 -8.92
CA ASN A 134 -25.27 -16.04 -8.85
C ASN A 134 -24.07 -15.33 -8.22
N ILE A 135 -23.73 -14.12 -8.68
CA ILE A 135 -22.49 -13.46 -8.25
C ILE A 135 -22.67 -12.72 -6.92
N GLU A 136 -23.73 -11.91 -6.80
CA GLU A 136 -24.00 -11.10 -5.61
C GLU A 136 -24.04 -11.95 -4.32
N PRO A 137 -24.76 -13.09 -4.24
CA PRO A 137 -24.79 -13.90 -3.03
C PRO A 137 -23.41 -14.47 -2.65
N GLN A 138 -22.60 -14.84 -3.66
CA GLN A 138 -21.26 -15.37 -3.44
C GLN A 138 -20.30 -14.29 -2.91
N CYS A 139 -20.33 -13.09 -3.50
CA CYS A 139 -19.54 -11.96 -3.04
C CYS A 139 -19.96 -11.53 -1.62
N THR A 140 -21.26 -11.45 -1.34
CA THR A 140 -21.77 -11.12 0.00
C THR A 140 -21.34 -12.18 1.01
N LYS A 141 -21.44 -13.48 0.66
CA LYS A 141 -21.00 -14.57 1.53
C LYS A 141 -19.50 -14.49 1.82
N LEU A 142 -18.67 -14.33 0.79
CA LEU A 142 -17.22 -14.18 0.94
C LEU A 142 -16.88 -13.01 1.86
N TYR A 143 -17.50 -11.84 1.65
CA TYR A 143 -17.25 -10.66 2.46
C TYR A 143 -17.65 -10.89 3.93
N MET A 144 -18.86 -11.42 4.17
CA MET A 144 -19.37 -11.61 5.52
C MET A 144 -18.68 -12.76 6.27
N GLU A 145 -18.29 -13.83 5.59
CA GLU A 145 -17.72 -15.01 6.23
C GLU A 145 -16.20 -14.97 6.32
N SER A 146 -15.50 -14.33 5.37
CA SER A 146 -14.04 -14.33 5.33
C SER A 146 -13.41 -13.02 5.79
N LEU A 147 -14.00 -11.87 5.45
CA LEU A 147 -13.39 -10.56 5.78
C LEU A 147 -13.87 -10.00 7.12
N VAL A 148 -15.12 -10.25 7.51
CA VAL A 148 -15.70 -9.70 8.75
C VAL A 148 -15.43 -10.59 9.97
N ARG A 149 -15.23 -11.91 9.80
CA ARG A 149 -14.94 -12.82 10.93
C ARG A 149 -13.52 -12.71 11.48
N GLU A 150 -12.59 -12.11 10.74
CA GLU A 150 -11.21 -11.87 11.16
C GLU A 150 -11.03 -10.53 11.89
N LEU A 151 -12.10 -9.74 12.03
CA LEU A 151 -12.18 -8.51 12.83
C LEU A 151 -12.96 -8.75 14.13
#